data_AF-A0A9E5QKY2-F1
#
_entry.id   AF-A0A9E5QKY2-F1
#
_cell.length_a   1.000
_cell.length_b   1.000
_cell.length_c   1.000
_cell.angle_alpha   90.00
_cell.angle_beta   90.00
_cell.angle_gamma   90.00
#
_symmetry.space_group_name_H-M   'P 1'
#
loop_
_entity.id
_entity.type
_entity.pdbx_description
1 polymer ?
#
loop_
_entity_poly.entity_id
_entity_poly.type
_entity_poly.pdbx_seq_one_letter_code
_entity_poly.pdbx_strand_id
1 'polypeptide(L)' 'MDIKGHRVNLVWVEGATEIAAEWYVSFTLDRGAGKHLAMVSARGGMDIE' A
#
# COMPACT_ATOMS: atom_id res chain seq x y z
N MET A 1 3.55 -23.90 -5.43
CA MET A 1 4.29 -22.98 -6.32
C MET A 1 5.60 -22.58 -5.65
N ASP A 2 6.66 -22.31 -6.40
CA ASP A 2 7.93 -21.79 -5.88
C ASP A 2 8.17 -20.39 -6.49
N ILE A 3 8.37 -19.38 -5.65
CA ILE A 3 8.68 -18.01 -6.10
C ILE A 3 9.93 -17.55 -5.36
N LYS A 4 10.97 -17.19 -6.11
CA LYS A 4 12.26 -16.72 -5.58
C LYS A 4 12.85 -17.67 -4.51
N GLY A 5 12.67 -18.99 -4.66
CA GLY A 5 13.20 -19.98 -3.72
C GLY A 5 12.33 -20.22 -2.48
N HIS A 6 11.13 -19.62 -2.41
CA HIS A 6 10.19 -19.83 -1.32
C HIS A 6 9.00 -20.67 -1.77
N ARG A 7 8.62 -21.66 -0.94
CA ARG A 7 7.36 -22.39 -1.10
C ARG A 7 6.20 -21.44 -0.82
N VAL A 8 5.41 -21.15 -1.86
CA VAL A 8 4.18 -20.37 -1.74
C VAL A 8 3.04 -21.30 -1.33
N ASN A 9 2.41 -21.00 -0.19
CA ASN A 9 1.31 -21.77 0.39
C ASN A 9 -0.07 -21.20 0.06
N LEU A 10 -0.16 -19.91 -0.24
CA LEU A 10 -1.42 -19.21 -0.50
C LEU A 10 -1.21 -18.17 -1.60
N VAL A 11 -2.22 -17.99 -2.44
CA VAL A 11 -2.31 -16.92 -3.44
C VAL A 11 -3.59 -16.14 -3.21
N TRP A 12 -3.53 -14.82 -3.37
CA TRP A 12 -4.70 -13.95 -3.43
C TRP A 12 -5.10 -13.78 -4.89
N VAL A 13 -6.39 -13.93 -5.20
CA VAL A 13 -6.93 -13.77 -6.55
C VAL A 13 -8.04 -12.75 -6.50
N GLU A 14 -7.92 -11.69 -7.30
CA GLU A 14 -8.90 -10.61 -7.42
C GLU A 14 -9.22 -10.31 -8.89
N GLY A 15 -10.33 -9.61 -9.13
CA GLY A 15 -10.72 -9.19 -10.46
C GLY A 15 -9.86 -8.04 -10.97
N ALA A 16 -9.44 -8.10 -12.23
CA ALA A 16 -8.77 -6.98 -12.87
C ALA A 16 -9.71 -5.76 -12.93
N THR A 17 -9.19 -4.59 -12.54
CA THR A 17 -9.95 -3.34 -12.49
C THR A 17 -9.16 -2.25 -13.19
N GLU A 18 -9.86 -1.41 -13.97
CA GLU A 18 -9.29 -0.20 -14.57
C GLU A 18 -9.13 0.88 -13.50
N ILE A 19 -7.93 1.43 -13.38
CA ILE A 19 -7.61 2.42 -12.35
C ILE A 19 -7.59 3.81 -12.99
N ALA A 20 -8.63 4.61 -12.72
CA ALA A 20 -8.75 5.96 -13.28
C ALA A 20 -7.82 6.98 -12.58
N ALA A 21 -7.53 6.79 -11.30
CA ALA A 21 -6.61 7.61 -10.52
C ALA A 21 -6.10 6.84 -9.29
N GLU A 22 -4.85 7.07 -8.89
CA GLU A 22 -4.22 6.45 -7.72
C GLU A 22 -3.87 7.51 -6.69
N TRP A 23 -4.19 7.24 -5.42
CA TRP A 23 -3.94 8.13 -4.30
C TRP A 23 -3.14 7.39 -3.24
N TYR A 24 -2.16 8.05 -2.64
CA TYR A 24 -1.49 7.54 -1.46
C TYR A 24 -2.28 7.99 -0.22
N VAL A 25 -2.68 7.04 0.61
CA VAL A 25 -3.35 7.29 1.89
C VAL A 25 -2.69 6.43 2.96
N SER A 26 -2.27 7.06 4.06
CA SER A 26 -1.71 6.33 5.20
C SER A 26 -2.18 6.90 6.52
N PHE A 27 -2.37 6.02 7.49
CA PHE A 27 -2.60 6.37 8.89
C PHE A 27 -1.44 5.84 9.72
N THR A 28 -0.82 6.71 10.51
CA THR A 28 0.27 6.36 11.40
C THR A 28 0.14 7.09 12.73
N LEU A 29 1.01 6.78 13.67
CA LEU A 29 1.15 7.54 14.92
C LEU A 29 2.33 8.49 14.76
N ASP A 30 2.05 9.80 14.86
CA ASP A 30 3.08 10.80 15.02
C ASP A 30 3.70 10.63 16.41
N ARG A 31 4.93 10.13 16.45
CA ARG A 31 5.69 9.93 17.68
C ARG A 31 6.02 11.23 18.41
N GLY A 32 6.21 12.33 17.69
CA GLY A 32 6.52 13.64 18.28
C GLY A 32 5.29 14.29 18.90
N ALA A 33 4.15 14.22 18.21
CA ALA A 33 2.89 14.78 18.70
C ALA A 33 2.12 13.83 19.63
N GLY A 34 2.45 12.53 19.66
CA GLY A 34 1.72 11.50 20.39
C GLY A 34 0.28 11.31 19.88
N LYS A 35 0.05 11.57 18.59
CA LYS A 35 -1.28 11.66 17.99
C LYS A 35 -1.37 10.81 16.72
N HIS A 36 -2.59 10.48 16.33
CA HIS A 36 -2.86 9.91 15.02
C HIS A 36 -2.55 10.94 13.93
N LEU A 37 -1.87 10.48 12.88
CA LEU A 37 -1.53 11.24 11.69
C LEU A 37 -2.15 10.56 10.48
N ALA A 38 -2.94 11.33 9.71
CA ALA A 38 -3.42 10.93 8.40
C ALA A 38 -2.64 11.71 7.33
N MET A 39 -2.14 11.01 6.32
CA MET A 39 -1.45 11.59 5.17
C MET A 39 -2.18 11.20 3.90
N VAL A 40 -2.35 12.17 3.00
CA VAL A 40 -3.03 11.98 1.70
C VAL A 40 -2.23 12.70 0.62
N SER A 41 -1.98 12.01 -0.51
CA SER A 41 -1.36 12.59 -1.69
C SER A 41 -2.07 12.11 -2.96
N ALA A 42 -2.25 13.03 -3.91
CA ALA A 42 -2.78 12.72 -5.24
C ALA A 42 -1.75 12.01 -6.16
N ARG A 43 -0.52 11.82 -5.69
CA ARG A 43 0.54 11.08 -6.39
C ARG A 43 0.61 9.64 -5.89
N GLY A 44 -0.47 8.86 -6.07
CA GLY A 44 -0.46 7.43 -5.74
C GLY A 44 0.30 6.59 -6.76
N GLY A 45 0.53 5.32 -6.44
CA GLY A 45 1.17 4.35 -7.34
C GLY A 45 2.68 4.55 -7.55
N MET A 46 3.31 5.46 -6.80
CA MET A 46 4.73 5.78 -6.91
C MET A 46 5.40 5.88 -5.54
N ASP A 47 6.74 5.88 -5.53
CA ASP A 47 7.52 6.10 -4.31
C ASP A 47 7.28 7.52 -3.78
N ILE A 48 6.98 7.61 -2.48
CA ILE A 48 6.60 8.84 -1.77
C ILE A 48 7.78 9.39 -0.93
N GLU A 49 8.94 8.74 -0.96
CA GLU A 49 10.17 9.13 -0.22
C GLU A 49 10.92 10.31 -0.85
#